data_AF-A0A5S4HK29-F1
#
_entry.id   AF-A0A5S4HK29-F1
#
_cell.length_a   1.000
_cell.length_b   1.000
_cell.length_c   1.000
_cell.angle_alpha   90.00
_cell.angle_beta   90.00
_cell.angle_gamma   90.00
#
_symmetry.space_group_name_H-M   'P 1'
#
loop_
_entity.id
_entity.type
_entity.pdbx_description
1 polymer ?
#
loop_
_entity_poly.entity_id
_entity_poly.type
_entity_poly.pdbx_seq_one_letter_code
_entity_poly.pdbx_strand_id
1 'polypeptide(L)'
;MLTTAVGLQIPAELAFEDWEHAGRQLSGIVNSSAWWLGDWLVYGKEHYHDRYEHGILAAGLQYQTLRNYAWVARRFEFCRRRPALSFQHHAEVASLPVEEQDRWLDRAEKAKWTTKQLREGIRLARPGESREGARAEDTRRLAVPGSHLRRWHMAAEQSGTDLQQWVLTTLDSAAARALEG
;
A
#
# COMPACT_ATOMS: atom_id res chain seq x y z
N MET A 1 -32.06 8.71 -7.41
CA MET A 1 -30.77 8.24 -6.87
C MET A 1 -30.26 9.30 -5.92
N LEU A 2 -29.88 8.95 -4.69
CA LEU A 2 -29.32 9.89 -3.70
C LEU A 2 -27.83 10.17 -3.96
N THR A 3 -27.12 9.26 -4.64
CA THR A 3 -25.69 9.39 -4.97
C THR A 3 -25.47 9.87 -6.41
N THR A 4 -24.50 10.74 -6.58
CA THR A 4 -23.95 11.20 -7.87
C THR A 4 -22.44 10.90 -7.91
N ALA A 5 -21.80 11.09 -9.06
CA ALA A 5 -20.34 10.95 -9.18
C ALA A 5 -19.56 11.93 -8.28
N VAL A 6 -20.17 13.04 -7.85
CA VAL A 6 -19.51 14.12 -7.11
C VAL A 6 -20.09 14.37 -5.71
N GLY A 7 -21.07 13.58 -5.26
CA GLY A 7 -21.65 13.77 -3.94
C GLY A 7 -22.95 13.02 -3.68
N LEU A 8 -23.39 13.07 -2.43
CA LEU A 8 -24.66 12.55 -1.94
C LEU A 8 -25.64 13.71 -1.73
N GLN A 9 -26.80 13.66 -2.38
CA GLN A 9 -27.91 14.57 -2.16
C GLN A 9 -28.83 13.99 -1.08
N ILE A 10 -28.91 14.66 0.06
CA ILE A 10 -29.74 14.26 1.20
C ILE A 10 -31.05 15.08 1.18
N PRO A 11 -32.24 14.47 1.21
CA PRO A 11 -33.51 15.17 1.31
C PRO A 11 -33.61 15.97 2.62
N ALA A 12 -34.33 17.10 2.58
CA ALA A 12 -34.43 18.02 3.73
C ALA A 12 -35.06 17.39 4.99
N GLU A 13 -35.89 16.35 4.83
CA GLU A 13 -36.61 15.67 5.91
C GLU A 13 -36.20 14.20 6.05
N LEU A 14 -34.93 13.86 5.83
CA LEU A 14 -34.44 12.50 6.05
C LEU A 14 -34.48 12.16 7.54
N ALA A 15 -35.16 11.06 7.91
CA ALA A 15 -35.17 10.56 9.27
C ALA A 15 -33.74 10.18 9.73
N PHE A 16 -33.47 10.33 11.02
CA PHE A 16 -32.14 10.06 11.58
C PHE A 16 -31.72 8.61 11.35
N GLU A 17 -32.64 7.67 11.48
CA GLU A 17 -32.42 6.23 11.31
C GLU A 17 -32.01 5.90 9.86
N ASP A 18 -32.66 6.55 8.89
CA ASP A 18 -32.34 6.40 7.47
C ASP A 18 -30.98 7.02 7.13
N TRP A 19 -30.68 8.19 7.71
CA TRP A 19 -29.38 8.84 7.58
C TRP A 19 -28.25 7.97 8.16
N GLU A 20 -28.47 7.40 9.35
CA GLU A 20 -27.52 6.51 10.02
C GLU A 20 -27.30 5.22 9.22
N HIS A 21 -28.38 4.63 8.68
CA HIS A 21 -28.30 3.45 7.83
C HIS A 21 -27.49 3.73 6.55
N ALA A 22 -27.77 4.85 5.87
CA ALA A 22 -27.02 5.27 4.69
C ALA A 22 -25.52 5.46 5.02
N GLY A 23 -25.21 6.08 6.16
CA GLY A 23 -23.83 6.24 6.64
C GLY A 23 -23.11 4.89 6.83
N ARG A 24 -23.77 3.89 7.42
CA ARG A 24 -23.22 2.53 7.56
C ARG A 24 -22.97 1.86 6.20
N GLN A 25 -23.90 1.99 5.26
CA GLN A 25 -23.74 1.42 3.92
C GLN A 25 -22.57 2.07 3.16
N LEU A 26 -22.47 3.40 3.20
CA LEU A 26 -21.36 4.15 2.59
C LEU A 26 -20.01 3.73 3.17
N SER A 27 -19.93 3.63 4.51
CA SER A 27 -18.73 3.14 5.19
C SER A 27 -18.36 1.71 4.74
N GLY A 28 -19.35 0.82 4.61
CA GLY A 28 -19.15 -0.54 4.10
C GLY A 28 -18.57 -0.55 2.67
N ILE A 29 -19.12 0.26 1.77
CA ILE A 29 -18.63 0.39 0.39
C ILE A 29 -17.20 0.92 0.37
N VAL A 30 -16.92 2.02 1.08
CA VAL A 30 -15.59 2.64 1.10
C VAL A 30 -14.56 1.66 1.67
N ASN A 31 -14.85 1.02 2.80
CA ASN A 31 -13.93 0.06 3.43
C ASN A 31 -13.68 -1.19 2.57
N SER A 32 -14.68 -1.62 1.78
CA SER A 32 -14.57 -2.80 0.92
C SER A 32 -13.95 -2.50 -0.45
N SER A 33 -14.08 -1.26 -0.94
CA SER A 33 -13.63 -0.88 -2.28
C SER A 33 -12.14 -1.15 -2.54
N ALA A 34 -11.28 -0.94 -1.53
CA ALA A 34 -9.86 -1.23 -1.63
C ALA A 34 -9.59 -2.74 -1.80
N TRP A 35 -10.36 -3.60 -1.14
CA TRP A 35 -10.28 -5.05 -1.34
C TRP A 35 -10.74 -5.44 -2.74
N TRP A 36 -11.89 -4.93 -3.20
CA TRP A 36 -12.42 -5.24 -4.53
C TRP A 36 -11.45 -4.83 -5.64
N LEU A 37 -10.88 -3.63 -5.54
CA LEU A 37 -9.87 -3.15 -6.49
C LEU A 37 -8.59 -4.00 -6.42
N GLY A 38 -8.15 -4.36 -5.22
CA GLY A 38 -7.02 -5.27 -5.03
C GLY A 38 -7.25 -6.62 -5.71
N ASP A 39 -8.38 -7.26 -5.45
CA ASP A 39 -8.76 -8.56 -6.01
C ASP A 39 -8.89 -8.51 -7.54
N TRP A 40 -9.52 -7.46 -8.06
CA TRP A 40 -9.65 -7.23 -9.49
C TRP A 40 -8.28 -7.11 -10.18
N LEU A 41 -7.32 -6.40 -9.57
CA LEU A 41 -5.96 -6.27 -10.10
C LEU A 41 -5.19 -7.58 -10.04
N VAL A 42 -5.32 -8.33 -8.95
CA VAL A 42 -4.66 -9.63 -8.78
C VAL A 42 -5.15 -10.60 -9.85
N TYR A 43 -6.47 -10.73 -9.98
CA TYR A 43 -7.10 -11.54 -11.01
C TYR A 43 -6.66 -11.11 -12.41
N GLY A 44 -6.72 -9.80 -12.69
CA GLY A 44 -6.37 -9.26 -14.00
C GLY A 44 -4.93 -9.53 -14.39
N LYS A 45 -3.99 -9.44 -13.44
CA LYS A 45 -2.58 -9.73 -13.69
C LYS A 45 -2.33 -11.20 -14.02
N GLU A 46 -3.06 -12.11 -13.38
CA GLU A 46 -2.94 -13.55 -13.60
C GLU A 46 -3.57 -14.00 -14.91
N HIS A 47 -4.66 -13.35 -15.34
CA HIS A 47 -5.47 -13.82 -16.48
C HIS A 47 -5.26 -13.03 -17.78
N TYR A 48 -4.79 -11.79 -17.70
CA TYR A 48 -4.76 -10.87 -18.84
C TYR A 48 -3.39 -10.22 -19.05
N HIS A 49 -2.34 -11.00 -19.35
CA HIS A 49 -0.99 -10.53 -19.75
C HIS A 49 -0.94 -9.16 -20.47
N ASP A 50 -1.10 -9.13 -21.79
CA ASP A 50 -0.88 -7.93 -22.63
C ASP A 50 -2.01 -6.91 -22.52
N ARG A 51 -3.12 -7.26 -21.87
CA ARG A 51 -4.32 -6.42 -21.74
C ARG A 51 -4.46 -5.81 -20.34
N TYR A 52 -3.65 -6.24 -19.38
CA TYR A 52 -3.70 -5.78 -17.99
C TYR A 52 -3.48 -4.27 -17.88
N GLU A 53 -2.45 -3.75 -18.56
CA GLU A 53 -2.15 -2.32 -18.57
C GLU A 53 -3.28 -1.51 -19.23
N HIS A 54 -3.87 -2.03 -20.30
CA HIS A 54 -5.03 -1.42 -20.95
C HIS A 54 -6.24 -1.37 -20.00
N GLY A 55 -6.51 -2.46 -19.26
CA GLY A 55 -7.60 -2.52 -18.29
C GLY A 55 -7.43 -1.53 -17.13
N ILE A 56 -6.20 -1.35 -16.64
CA ILE A 56 -5.89 -0.34 -15.60
C ILE A 56 -6.12 1.08 -16.14
N LEU A 57 -5.63 1.37 -17.35
CA LEU A 57 -5.79 2.69 -17.96
C LEU A 57 -7.27 3.03 -18.18
N ALA A 58 -8.07 2.07 -18.65
CA ALA A 58 -9.50 2.24 -18.85
C ALA A 58 -10.27 2.49 -17.53
N ALA A 59 -9.80 1.95 -16.41
CA ALA A 59 -10.41 2.18 -15.10
C ALA A 59 -10.17 3.60 -14.55
N GLY A 60 -9.22 4.37 -15.10
CA GLY A 60 -9.00 5.78 -14.73
C GLY A 60 -8.47 6.01 -13.31
N LEU A 61 -7.89 5.00 -12.67
CA LEU A 61 -7.43 5.05 -11.28
C LEU A 61 -5.91 5.28 -11.18
N GLN A 62 -5.48 5.93 -10.08
CA GLN A 62 -4.06 6.23 -9.85
C GLN A 62 -3.23 4.95 -9.62
N TYR A 63 -2.24 4.73 -10.48
CA TYR A 63 -1.44 3.50 -10.53
C TYR A 63 -0.78 3.10 -9.20
N GLN A 64 -0.23 4.09 -8.46
CA GLN A 64 0.49 3.81 -7.21
C GLN A 64 -0.45 3.26 -6.12
N THR A 65 -1.67 3.79 -6.02
CA THR A 65 -2.68 3.33 -5.07
C THR A 65 -3.14 1.92 -5.40
N LEU A 66 -3.37 1.65 -6.69
CA LEU A 66 -3.74 0.33 -7.18
C LEU A 66 -2.67 -0.73 -6.86
N ARG A 67 -1.39 -0.41 -7.07
CA ARG A 67 -0.29 -1.32 -6.76
C ARG A 67 -0.27 -1.70 -5.27
N ASN A 68 -0.51 -0.75 -4.38
CA ASN A 68 -0.61 -1.03 -2.94
C ASN A 68 -1.80 -1.94 -2.63
N TYR A 69 -2.96 -1.68 -3.24
CA TYR A 69 -4.16 -2.50 -3.05
C TYR A 69 -3.94 -3.95 -3.49
N ALA A 70 -3.39 -4.15 -4.69
CA ALA A 70 -3.05 -5.48 -5.20
C ALA A 70 -2.03 -6.19 -4.30
N TRP A 71 -1.02 -5.47 -3.78
CA TRP A 71 -0.02 -6.07 -2.91
C TRP A 71 -0.62 -6.57 -1.58
N VAL A 72 -1.44 -5.77 -0.90
CA VAL A 72 -2.12 -6.20 0.33
C VAL A 72 -3.10 -7.34 0.05
N ALA A 73 -3.89 -7.25 -1.04
CA ALA A 73 -4.84 -8.30 -1.43
C ALA A 73 -4.16 -9.66 -1.62
N ARG A 74 -2.94 -9.69 -2.20
CA ARG A 74 -2.13 -10.92 -2.33
C ARG A 74 -1.58 -11.43 -1.01
N ARG A 75 -1.30 -10.55 -0.05
CA ARG A 75 -0.78 -10.93 1.28
C ARG A 75 -1.87 -11.56 2.16
N PHE A 76 -3.13 -11.21 1.91
CA PHE A 76 -4.28 -11.67 2.68
C PHE A 76 -5.29 -12.36 1.76
N GLU A 77 -5.20 -13.69 1.68
CA GLU A 77 -6.25 -14.52 1.12
C GLU A 77 -7.61 -14.20 1.76
N PHE A 78 -8.70 -14.40 1.01
CA PHE A 78 -10.04 -13.99 1.42
C PHE A 78 -10.41 -14.46 2.84
N CYS A 79 -10.06 -15.71 3.19
CA CYS A 79 -10.33 -16.30 4.50
C CYS A 79 -9.53 -15.69 5.66
N ARG A 80 -8.41 -15.00 5.38
CA ARG A 80 -7.57 -14.33 6.40
C ARG A 80 -7.97 -12.87 6.63
N ARG A 81 -8.91 -12.34 5.85
CA ARG A 81 -9.39 -10.95 5.98
C ARG A 81 -10.40 -10.86 7.11
N ARG A 82 -10.20 -9.88 8.00
CA ARG A 82 -11.03 -9.72 9.19
C ARG A 82 -12.08 -8.65 8.96
N PRO A 83 -13.39 -8.98 8.94
CA PRO A 83 -14.43 -8.01 8.63
C PRO A 83 -14.53 -6.89 9.69
N ALA A 84 -14.08 -7.13 10.92
CA ALA A 84 -14.03 -6.12 11.97
C ALA A 84 -12.87 -5.12 11.82
N LEU A 85 -11.90 -5.38 10.92
CA LEU A 85 -10.73 -4.53 10.69
C LEU A 85 -10.74 -3.96 9.27
N SER A 86 -10.42 -2.67 9.15
CA SER A 86 -10.34 -2.03 7.84
C SER A 86 -9.17 -2.55 7.01
N PHE A 87 -9.22 -2.33 5.69
CA PHE A 87 -8.11 -2.60 4.77
C PHE A 87 -6.78 -2.01 5.28
N GLN A 88 -6.81 -0.81 5.86
CA GLN A 88 -5.60 -0.16 6.36
C GLN A 88 -4.94 -0.92 7.52
N HIS A 89 -5.71 -1.58 8.40
CA HIS A 89 -5.11 -2.43 9.45
C HIS A 89 -4.27 -3.54 8.83
N HIS A 90 -4.79 -4.17 7.78
CA HIS A 90 -4.09 -5.21 7.05
C HIS A 90 -2.86 -4.64 6.34
N ALA A 91 -2.96 -3.44 5.77
CA ALA A 91 -1.83 -2.76 5.13
C ALA A 91 -0.67 -2.47 6.10
N GLU A 92 -0.94 -2.10 7.36
CA GLU A 92 0.11 -1.85 8.36
C GLU A 92 0.96 -3.09 8.66
N VAL A 93 0.35 -4.27 8.64
CA VAL A 93 1.03 -5.54 8.95
C VAL A 93 1.46 -6.30 7.71
N ALA A 94 1.03 -5.88 6.52
CA ALA A 94 1.18 -6.63 5.27
C ALA A 94 2.63 -7.00 4.93
N SER A 95 3.63 -6.26 5.43
CA SER A 95 5.05 -6.53 5.21
C SER A 95 5.64 -7.55 6.19
N LEU A 96 4.98 -7.81 7.32
CA LEU A 96 5.43 -8.75 8.35
C LEU A 96 5.30 -10.22 7.90
N PRO A 97 5.96 -11.17 8.58
CA PRO A 97 5.68 -12.60 8.44
C PRO A 97 4.21 -12.93 8.75
N VAL A 98 3.69 -14.01 8.16
CA VAL A 98 2.27 -14.41 8.24
C VAL A 98 1.82 -14.57 9.70
N GLU A 99 2.65 -15.20 10.53
CA GLU A 99 2.38 -15.45 11.94
C GLU A 99 2.29 -14.14 12.74
N GLU A 100 3.14 -13.17 12.40
CA GLU A 100 3.09 -11.85 13.04
C GLU A 100 1.90 -11.03 12.56
N GLN A 101 1.52 -11.12 11.28
CA GLN A 101 0.31 -10.49 10.76
C GLN A 101 -0.91 -10.95 11.58
N ASP A 102 -1.09 -12.25 11.70
CA ASP A 102 -2.26 -12.82 12.39
C ASP A 102 -2.26 -12.43 13.87
N ARG A 103 -1.12 -12.53 14.55
CA ARG A 103 -0.97 -12.10 15.95
C ARG A 103 -1.36 -10.63 16.17
N TRP A 104 -0.92 -9.74 15.28
CA TRP A 104 -1.20 -8.31 15.40
C TRP A 104 -2.65 -7.97 15.08
N LEU A 105 -3.24 -8.62 14.08
CA LEU A 105 -4.63 -8.45 13.73
C LEU A 105 -5.55 -9.02 14.83
N ASP A 106 -5.20 -10.14 15.47
CA ASP A 106 -5.91 -10.68 16.64
C ASP A 106 -5.97 -9.68 17.78
N ARG A 107 -4.81 -9.08 18.08
CA ARG A 107 -4.71 -8.07 19.12
C ARG A 107 -5.53 -6.83 18.77
N ALA A 108 -5.44 -6.36 17.53
CA ALA A 108 -6.16 -5.18 17.08
C ALA A 108 -7.68 -5.39 17.14
N GLU A 109 -8.17 -6.54 16.69
CA GLU A 109 -9.59 -6.88 16.70
C GLU A 109 -10.12 -7.03 18.14
N LYS A 110 -9.42 -7.80 18.98
CA LYS A 110 -9.82 -8.05 20.37
C LYS A 110 -9.84 -6.77 21.20
N ALA A 111 -8.85 -5.90 21.01
CA ALA A 111 -8.74 -4.64 21.74
C ALA A 111 -9.40 -3.45 21.02
N LYS A 112 -10.08 -3.69 19.89
CA LYS A 112 -10.72 -2.66 19.05
C LYS A 112 -9.79 -1.49 18.73
N TRP A 113 -8.57 -1.80 18.36
CA TRP A 113 -7.57 -0.79 18.06
C TRP A 113 -7.88 -0.04 16.78
N THR A 114 -7.51 1.23 16.77
CA THR A 114 -7.33 2.02 15.56
C THR A 114 -6.05 1.61 14.83
N THR A 115 -5.95 1.95 13.54
CA THR A 115 -4.73 1.73 12.75
C THR A 115 -3.50 2.40 13.37
N LYS A 116 -3.68 3.57 13.99
CA LYS A 116 -2.62 4.29 14.72
C LYS A 116 -2.13 3.50 15.93
N GLN A 117 -3.05 2.93 16.72
CA GLN A 117 -2.69 2.12 17.89
C GLN A 117 -2.00 0.82 17.48
N LEU A 118 -2.45 0.19 16.39
CA LEU A 118 -1.79 -0.97 15.81
C LEU A 118 -0.35 -0.64 15.40
N ARG A 119 -0.15 0.44 14.61
CA ARG A 119 1.18 0.90 14.18
C ARG A 119 2.11 1.16 15.36
N GLU A 120 1.59 1.86 16.38
CA GLU A 120 2.35 2.14 17.59
C GLU A 120 2.70 0.87 18.37
N GLY A 121 1.77 -0.07 18.48
CA GLY A 121 2.00 -1.38 19.08
C GLY A 121 3.13 -2.15 18.39
N ILE A 122 3.11 -2.21 17.06
CA ILE A 122 4.16 -2.85 16.25
C ILE A 122 5.51 -2.19 16.51
N ARG A 123 5.56 -0.85 16.51
CA ARG A 123 6.79 -0.07 16.74
C ARG A 123 7.41 -0.36 18.11
N LEU A 124 6.58 -0.40 19.16
CA LEU A 124 7.03 -0.67 20.53
C LEU A 124 7.51 -2.11 20.73
N ALA A 125 6.93 -3.06 19.99
CA ALA A 125 7.23 -4.48 20.09
C ALA A 125 8.45 -4.92 19.26
N ARG A 126 9.15 -3.99 18.61
CA ARG A 126 10.48 -4.20 18.03
C ARG A 126 11.53 -3.56 18.96
N PRO A 127 11.99 -4.25 20.03
CA PRO A 127 13.06 -3.73 20.87
C PRO A 127 14.37 -3.93 20.10
N GLY A 128 14.76 -2.91 19.34
CA GLY A 128 16.00 -2.90 18.55
C GLY A 128 16.07 -1.73 17.57
N GLU A 129 14.98 -1.44 16.85
CA GLU A 129 15.00 -0.34 15.86
C GLU A 129 14.81 1.05 16.48
N SER A 130 14.17 1.15 17.66
CA SER A 130 13.84 2.45 18.28
C SER A 130 14.97 3.10 19.10
N ARG A 131 16.15 2.46 19.25
CA ARG A 131 17.32 3.07 19.91
C ARG A 131 18.64 2.93 19.15
N GLU A 132 18.77 2.00 18.20
CA GLU A 132 19.93 1.94 17.29
C GLU A 132 19.69 2.63 15.94
N GLY A 133 18.42 2.95 15.59
CA GLY A 133 18.08 3.75 14.41
C GLY A 133 18.44 5.25 14.49
N ALA A 134 18.90 5.74 15.65
CA ALA A 134 19.50 7.08 15.80
C ALA A 134 20.99 7.12 15.40
N ARG A 135 21.57 5.97 15.04
CA ARG A 135 22.80 5.85 14.25
C ARG A 135 22.58 4.97 13.02
N ALA A 136 21.38 5.04 12.43
CA ALA A 136 21.22 4.63 11.05
C ALA A 136 22.17 5.49 10.21
N GLU A 137 23.02 4.83 9.44
CA GLU A 137 23.75 5.45 8.34
C GLU A 137 22.81 6.41 7.61
N ASP A 138 23.32 7.61 7.35
CA ASP A 138 22.64 8.81 6.87
C ASP A 138 21.88 8.55 5.55
N THR A 139 20.73 7.87 5.64
CA THR A 139 19.92 7.48 4.51
C THR A 139 19.06 8.68 4.10
N ARG A 140 19.67 9.58 3.33
CA ARG A 140 19.01 10.73 2.74
C ARG A 140 18.20 10.29 1.52
N ARG A 141 16.91 10.59 1.51
CA ARG A 141 16.02 10.29 0.37
C ARG A 141 16.23 11.32 -0.74
N LEU A 142 16.62 10.87 -1.93
CA LEU A 142 16.66 11.69 -3.13
C LEU A 142 15.35 11.54 -3.92
N ALA A 143 14.68 12.66 -4.22
CA ALA A 143 13.55 12.65 -5.14
C ALA A 143 14.04 12.50 -6.58
N VAL A 144 13.77 11.35 -7.19
CA VAL A 144 14.18 11.05 -8.56
C VAL A 144 12.96 11.08 -9.48
N PRO A 145 12.95 11.91 -10.55
CA PRO A 145 11.85 11.89 -11.50
C PRO A 145 11.71 10.51 -12.15
N GLY A 146 10.47 10.07 -12.38
CA GLY A 146 10.18 8.70 -12.87
C GLY A 146 10.83 8.37 -14.23
N SER A 147 11.15 9.36 -15.06
CA SER A 147 11.90 9.19 -16.31
C SER A 147 13.33 8.70 -16.08
N HIS A 148 13.99 9.19 -15.02
CA HIS A 148 15.34 8.76 -14.64
C HIS A 148 15.31 7.38 -14.01
N LEU A 149 14.32 7.12 -13.15
CA LEU A 149 14.16 5.82 -12.49
C LEU A 149 13.98 4.69 -13.52
N ARG A 150 13.16 4.90 -14.57
CA ARG A 150 12.99 3.92 -15.65
C ARG A 150 14.30 3.63 -16.39
N ARG A 151 15.08 4.66 -16.70
CA ARG A 151 16.37 4.51 -17.39
C ARG A 151 17.39 3.73 -16.56
N TRP A 152 17.47 4.02 -15.27
CA TRP A 152 18.36 3.28 -14.36
C TRP A 152 17.94 1.83 -14.20
N HIS A 153 16.64 1.55 -14.19
CA HIS A 153 16.14 0.17 -14.15
C HIS A 153 16.56 -0.64 -15.38
N MET A 154 16.36 -0.08 -16.58
CA MET A 154 16.81 -0.73 -17.83
C MET A 154 18.32 -0.95 -17.86
N ALA A 155 19.11 0.01 -17.36
CA ALA A 155 20.56 -0.11 -17.30
C ALA A 155 21.02 -1.18 -16.30
N ALA A 156 20.34 -1.30 -15.15
CA ALA A 156 20.60 -2.35 -14.16
C ALA A 156 20.31 -3.75 -14.71
N GLU A 157 19.16 -3.92 -15.36
CA GLU A 157 18.78 -5.18 -16.03
C GLU A 157 19.80 -5.59 -17.10
N GLN A 158 20.24 -4.64 -17.93
CA GLN A 158 21.25 -4.90 -18.96
C GLN A 158 22.63 -5.23 -18.38
N SER A 159 22.93 -4.75 -17.17
CA SER A 159 24.16 -5.06 -16.43
C SER A 159 24.04 -6.36 -15.60
N GLY A 160 22.86 -7.00 -15.57
CA GLY A 160 22.61 -8.21 -14.79
C GLY A 160 22.58 -7.99 -13.27
N THR A 161 22.38 -6.75 -12.82
CA THR A 161 22.34 -6.38 -11.39
C THR A 161 20.99 -5.79 -11.00
N ASP A 162 20.66 -5.79 -9.72
CA ASP A 162 19.49 -5.06 -9.25
C ASP A 162 19.73 -3.53 -9.26
N LEU A 163 18.64 -2.76 -9.30
CA LEU A 163 18.68 -1.31 -9.40
C LEU A 163 19.48 -0.65 -8.26
N GLN A 164 19.37 -1.15 -7.03
CA GLN A 164 20.04 -0.53 -5.89
C GLN A 164 21.55 -0.71 -6.01
N GLN A 165 22.00 -1.94 -6.29
CA GLN A 165 23.41 -2.23 -6.48
C GLN A 165 23.99 -1.46 -7.66
N TRP A 166 23.26 -1.42 -8.79
CA TRP A 166 23.69 -0.68 -9.97
C TRP A 166 23.85 0.82 -9.69
N VAL A 167 22.90 1.44 -8.97
CA VAL A 167 22.96 2.87 -8.61
C VAL A 167 24.16 3.16 -7.71
N LEU A 168 24.39 2.35 -6.67
CA LEU A 168 25.52 2.55 -5.75
C LEU A 168 26.85 2.43 -6.48
N THR A 169 27.07 1.34 -7.21
CA THR A 169 28.34 1.14 -7.95
C THR A 169 28.61 2.22 -8.98
N THR A 170 27.55 2.67 -9.68
CA THR A 170 27.67 3.73 -10.69
C THR A 170 28.02 5.08 -10.06
N LEU A 171 27.35 5.45 -8.96
CA LEU A 171 27.60 6.71 -8.26
C LEU A 171 28.98 6.71 -7.58
N ASP A 172 29.39 5.60 -6.95
CA ASP A 172 30.71 5.48 -6.33
C ASP A 172 31.83 5.60 -7.37
N SER A 173 31.68 4.94 -8.53
CA SER A 173 32.64 5.04 -9.63
C SER A 173 32.71 6.45 -10.24
N ALA A 174 31.58 7.17 -10.26
CA ALA A 174 31.55 8.57 -10.69
C ALA A 174 32.20 9.50 -9.66
N ALA A 175 31.96 9.27 -8.37
CA ALA A 175 32.54 10.03 -7.28
C ALA A 175 34.07 9.85 -7.23
N ALA A 176 34.57 8.61 -7.34
CA ALA A 176 36.01 8.33 -7.37
C ALA A 176 36.72 9.10 -8.49
N ARG A 177 36.18 9.04 -9.72
CA ARG A 177 36.72 9.78 -10.87
C ARG A 177 36.71 11.30 -10.68
N ALA A 178 35.74 11.83 -9.95
CA ALA A 178 35.61 13.27 -9.69
C ALA A 178 36.50 13.76 -8.53
N LEU A 179 36.93 12.86 -7.64
CA LEU A 179 37.80 13.17 -6.50
C LEU A 179 39.29 12.95 -6.81
N GLU A 180 39.60 12.14 -7.82
CA GLU A 180 40.97 11.85 -8.28
C GLU A 180 41.50 12.84 -9.35
N GLY A 181 40.68 13.79 -9.81
CA GLY A 181 41.04 14.82 -10.79
C GLY A 181 41.00 16.23 -10.21
#